data_AF-A0A814LQW7-F1
#
_entry.id   AF-A0A814LQW7-F1
#
_cell.length_a   1.000
_cell.length_b   1.000
_cell.length_c   1.000
_cell.angle_alpha   90.00
_cell.angle_beta   90.00
_cell.angle_gamma   90.00
#
_symmetry.space_group_name_H-M   'P 1'
#
loop_
_entity.id
_entity.type
_entity.pdbx_description
1 polymer ?
#
loop_
_entity_poly.entity_id
_entity_poly.type
_entity_poly.pdbx_seq_one_letter_code
_entity_poly.pdbx_strand_id
1 'polypeptide(L)'
;MRTPDGWLSEQTHPLNLSKHRRFSKVHGITFNMETGEINFLFQPECVISKDGLFDVNDVKEVLANDITSSTFTLDPPNSECRWHPFQEMKYTPSALSNTNYKNTLLYAGYLLKMISTDIEVCSKPPFQMRQISNGFMKRLPEWLQNKLKPINNKLKLDNLHRFWIEAQKITYQADSNKNRHSNILTYYLGDVKMYVKTQLMQYDEKGHVIGDTNDQSNSNDLVDDSPEAHFARTFTKYYDQIGLYFPELLRLKELLQL
;
A
#
# COMPACT_ATOMS: atom_id res chain seq x y z
N MET A 1 -5.25 -12.73 -7.66
CA MET A 1 -3.82 -12.36 -7.69
C MET A 1 -2.86 -13.55 -7.80
N ARG A 2 -3.13 -14.69 -7.14
CA ARG A 2 -2.28 -15.89 -7.22
C ARG A 2 -2.77 -16.90 -8.25
N THR A 3 -1.84 -17.62 -8.87
CA THR A 3 -2.11 -18.78 -9.73
C THR A 3 -2.63 -19.96 -8.90
N PRO A 4 -3.25 -20.98 -9.54
CA PRO A 4 -3.61 -22.21 -8.86
C PRO A 4 -2.44 -22.85 -8.10
N ASP A 5 -1.19 -22.63 -8.54
CA ASP A 5 0.01 -23.17 -7.90
C ASP A 5 0.53 -22.35 -6.72
N GLY A 6 -0.12 -21.21 -6.39
CA GLY A 6 0.21 -20.39 -5.24
C GLY A 6 1.23 -19.27 -5.50
N TRP A 7 1.70 -19.11 -6.74
CA TRP A 7 2.57 -18.01 -7.14
C TRP A 7 1.75 -16.75 -7.45
N LEU A 8 2.34 -15.56 -7.33
CA LEU A 8 1.76 -14.35 -7.88
C LEU A 8 1.77 -14.45 -9.42
N SER A 9 0.68 -14.02 -10.05
CA SER A 9 0.58 -14.12 -11.50
C SER A 9 1.48 -13.11 -12.22
N GLU A 10 2.06 -13.54 -13.34
CA GLU A 10 2.85 -12.71 -14.25
C GLU A 10 1.98 -11.74 -15.08
N GLN A 11 0.66 -11.92 -15.09
CA GLN A 11 -0.28 -11.04 -15.79
C GLN A 11 -0.98 -10.10 -14.81
N THR A 12 -1.37 -8.91 -15.26
CA THR A 12 -2.24 -8.02 -14.48
C THR A 12 -3.60 -8.67 -14.32
N HIS A 13 -4.15 -8.61 -13.10
CA HIS A 13 -5.48 -9.14 -12.80
C HIS A 13 -6.36 -8.05 -12.21
N PRO A 14 -7.68 -8.13 -12.46
CA PRO A 14 -8.64 -7.35 -11.71
C PRO A 14 -8.51 -7.56 -10.21
N LEU A 15 -8.81 -6.51 -9.46
CA LEU A 15 -9.15 -6.66 -8.05
C LEU A 15 -10.41 -7.52 -7.93
N ASN A 16 -10.43 -8.40 -6.93
CA ASN A 16 -11.60 -9.24 -6.65
C ASN A 16 -12.69 -8.41 -5.93
N LEU A 17 -13.28 -7.48 -6.67
CA LEU A 17 -14.35 -6.62 -6.22
C LEU A 17 -15.71 -7.28 -6.44
N SER A 18 -16.70 -6.90 -5.63
CA SER A 18 -18.07 -7.34 -5.82
C SER A 18 -18.61 -6.89 -7.20
N LYS A 19 -19.74 -7.47 -7.61
CA LYS A 19 -20.46 -7.04 -8.83
C LYS A 19 -21.23 -5.72 -8.64
N HIS A 20 -21.11 -5.10 -7.46
CA HIS A 20 -21.74 -3.80 -7.20
C HIS A 20 -21.03 -2.68 -7.96
N ARG A 21 -21.56 -1.46 -7.85
CA ARG A 21 -20.98 -0.28 -8.49
C ARG A 21 -19.52 -0.08 -8.03
N ARG A 22 -18.62 0.00 -9.00
CA ARG A 22 -17.17 0.14 -8.81
C ARG A 22 -16.70 1.54 -9.16
N PHE A 23 -15.63 1.97 -8.51
CA PHE A 23 -15.11 3.32 -8.58
C PHE A 23 -13.60 3.29 -8.76
N SER A 24 -13.07 4.27 -9.47
CA SER A 24 -11.64 4.42 -9.74
C SER A 24 -10.97 5.52 -8.91
N LYS A 25 -11.75 6.46 -8.36
CA LYS A 25 -11.20 7.58 -7.58
C LYS A 25 -12.22 8.17 -6.61
N VAL A 26 -11.76 8.64 -5.46
CA VAL A 26 -12.51 9.56 -4.58
C VAL A 26 -12.15 11.00 -4.94
N HIS A 27 -13.11 11.78 -5.46
CA HIS A 27 -12.88 13.20 -5.76
C HIS A 27 -13.18 14.11 -4.57
N GLY A 28 -14.09 13.70 -3.69
CA GLY A 28 -14.62 14.62 -2.71
C GLY A 28 -15.88 14.15 -2.03
N ILE A 29 -16.42 15.05 -1.21
CA ILE A 29 -17.71 14.92 -0.56
C ILE A 29 -18.48 16.22 -0.73
N THR A 30 -19.80 16.09 -0.81
CA THR A 30 -20.73 17.22 -0.75
C THR A 30 -21.59 17.06 0.47
N PHE A 31 -21.88 18.18 1.12
CA PHE A 31 -22.70 18.24 2.32
C PHE A 31 -23.84 19.22 2.09
N ASN A 32 -25.07 18.73 2.16
CA ASN A 32 -26.26 19.57 2.14
C ASN A 32 -26.50 20.11 3.55
N MET A 33 -26.30 21.42 3.72
CA MET A 33 -26.44 22.13 4.99
C MET A 33 -27.88 22.17 5.51
N GLU A 34 -28.89 21.97 4.67
CA GLU A 34 -30.31 21.92 5.08
C GLU A 34 -30.70 20.53 5.59
N THR A 35 -30.37 19.49 4.84
CA THR A 35 -30.82 18.12 5.13
C THR A 35 -29.82 17.32 5.97
N GLY A 36 -28.57 17.78 6.06
CA GLY A 36 -27.45 17.03 6.64
C GLY A 36 -26.95 15.88 5.75
N GLU A 37 -27.44 15.79 4.51
CA GLU A 37 -27.09 14.70 3.59
C GLU A 37 -25.64 14.83 3.11
N ILE A 38 -24.88 13.73 3.21
CA ILE A 38 -23.52 13.60 2.70
C ILE A 38 -23.56 12.76 1.44
N ASN A 39 -23.02 13.30 0.35
CA ASN A 39 -22.87 12.59 -0.92
C ASN A 39 -21.40 12.55 -1.33
N PHE A 40 -20.90 11.34 -1.60
CA PHE A 40 -19.55 11.15 -2.10
C PHE A 40 -19.46 11.41 -3.60
N LEU A 41 -18.41 12.12 -4.00
CA LEU A 41 -18.07 12.38 -5.39
C LEU A 41 -17.08 11.30 -5.85
N PHE A 42 -17.58 10.19 -6.36
CA PHE A 42 -16.74 9.11 -6.87
C PHE A 42 -16.61 9.16 -8.39
N GLN A 43 -15.41 8.88 -8.90
CA GLN A 43 -15.22 8.58 -10.31
C GLN A 43 -15.65 7.13 -10.58
N PRO A 44 -16.60 6.88 -11.50
CA PRO A 44 -16.93 5.52 -11.92
C PRO A 44 -15.70 4.79 -12.49
N GLU A 45 -15.79 3.47 -12.63
CA GLU A 45 -14.75 2.68 -13.30
C GLU A 45 -14.40 3.26 -14.68
N CYS A 46 -13.10 3.38 -14.96
CA CYS A 46 -12.63 3.92 -16.23
C CYS A 46 -12.73 2.85 -17.33
N VAL A 47 -13.22 3.25 -18.51
CA VAL A 47 -13.31 2.39 -19.70
C VAL A 47 -11.96 1.81 -20.11
N ILE A 48 -10.85 2.50 -19.78
CA ILE A 48 -9.49 2.14 -20.21
C ILE A 48 -8.87 1.07 -19.28
N SER A 49 -9.12 1.12 -17.97
CA SER A 49 -8.55 0.16 -17.00
C SER A 49 -9.49 -1.00 -16.66
N LYS A 50 -10.78 -0.93 -17.04
CA LYS A 50 -11.85 -1.93 -16.82
C LYS A 50 -12.09 -2.43 -15.39
N ASP A 51 -11.19 -2.14 -14.46
CA ASP A 51 -11.27 -2.57 -13.08
C ASP A 51 -11.29 -1.34 -12.19
N GLY A 52 -12.40 -1.15 -11.47
CA GLY A 52 -12.44 -0.18 -10.37
C GLY A 52 -11.42 -0.56 -9.28
N LEU A 53 -11.03 0.44 -8.51
CA LEU A 53 -10.12 0.29 -7.38
C LEU A 53 -10.86 -0.03 -6.08
N PHE A 54 -12.11 0.41 -5.94
CA PHE A 54 -12.97 0.12 -4.79
C PHE A 54 -14.44 0.04 -5.20
N ASP A 55 -15.28 -0.48 -4.31
CA ASP A 55 -16.72 -0.60 -4.53
C ASP A 55 -17.55 -0.06 -3.35
N VAL A 56 -18.87 -0.12 -3.48
CA VAL A 56 -19.79 0.35 -2.44
C VAL A 56 -19.64 -0.43 -1.11
N ASN A 57 -19.21 -1.69 -1.14
CA ASN A 57 -18.99 -2.44 0.09
C ASN A 57 -17.76 -1.89 0.82
N ASP A 58 -16.71 -1.52 0.10
CA ASP A 58 -15.55 -0.86 0.71
C ASP A 58 -15.94 0.44 1.43
N VAL A 59 -16.76 1.27 0.80
CA VAL A 59 -17.27 2.52 1.41
C VAL A 59 -18.08 2.23 2.67
N LYS A 60 -18.97 1.24 2.62
CA LYS A 60 -19.76 0.82 3.79
C LYS A 60 -18.88 0.26 4.90
N GLU A 61 -17.87 -0.56 4.56
CA GLU A 61 -16.93 -1.14 5.50
C GLU A 61 -16.15 -0.04 6.23
N VAL A 62 -15.63 0.95 5.52
CA VAL A 62 -14.86 2.05 6.13
C VAL A 62 -15.74 2.90 7.05
N LEU A 63 -16.91 3.33 6.58
CA LEU A 63 -17.80 4.21 7.34
C LEU A 63 -18.46 3.51 8.53
N ALA A 64 -18.98 2.29 8.34
CA ALA A 64 -19.69 1.58 9.41
C ALA A 64 -18.76 1.14 10.55
N ASN A 65 -17.47 0.94 10.24
CA ASN A 65 -16.45 0.54 11.21
C ASN A 65 -15.62 1.73 11.75
N ASP A 66 -15.97 2.97 11.38
CA ASP A 66 -15.27 4.19 11.80
C ASP A 66 -13.75 4.14 11.58
N ILE A 67 -13.34 3.65 10.39
CA ILE A 67 -11.92 3.48 10.06
C ILE A 67 -11.35 4.82 9.61
N THR A 68 -10.84 5.59 10.56
CA THR A 68 -10.23 6.92 10.31
C THR A 68 -8.73 6.87 10.00
N SER A 69 -8.08 5.76 10.32
CA SER A 69 -6.67 5.51 10.05
C SER A 69 -6.41 4.02 10.01
N SER A 70 -5.29 3.60 9.43
CA SER A 70 -4.88 2.21 9.44
C SER A 70 -3.37 2.05 9.59
N THR A 71 -2.97 1.03 10.34
CA THR A 71 -1.59 0.54 10.41
C THR A 71 -1.58 -0.96 10.19
N PHE A 72 -0.54 -1.45 9.55
CA PHE A 72 -0.38 -2.86 9.23
C PHE A 72 1.10 -3.24 9.27
N THR A 73 1.41 -4.40 9.85
CA THR A 73 2.77 -4.93 9.85
C THR A 73 2.82 -6.46 9.91
N LEU A 74 3.97 -7.01 9.50
CA LEU A 74 4.30 -8.42 9.53
C LEU A 74 5.57 -8.60 10.38
N ASP A 75 5.37 -8.92 11.65
CA ASP A 75 6.44 -9.03 12.64
C ASP A 75 6.74 -10.50 12.96
N PRO A 76 7.87 -10.82 13.62
CA PRO A 76 8.04 -12.13 14.26
C PRO A 76 6.93 -12.41 15.29
N PRO A 77 6.49 -13.67 15.45
CA PRO A 77 5.34 -14.02 16.31
C PRO A 77 5.63 -13.87 17.79
N ASN A 78 6.89 -13.97 18.20
CA ASN A 78 7.36 -13.54 19.51
C ASN A 78 8.87 -13.22 19.44
N SER A 79 9.40 -12.58 20.48
CA SER A 79 10.80 -12.15 20.58
C SER A 79 11.81 -13.31 20.70
N GLU A 80 11.36 -14.49 21.11
CA GLU A 80 12.17 -15.70 21.30
C GLU A 80 12.24 -16.55 20.02
N CYS A 81 11.24 -16.44 19.14
CA CYS A 81 11.06 -17.21 17.92
C CYS A 81 11.63 -16.46 16.70
N ARG A 82 12.87 -15.97 16.81
CA ARG A 82 13.52 -15.14 15.77
C ARG A 82 13.69 -15.86 14.44
N TRP A 83 13.89 -17.17 14.47
CA TRP A 83 14.08 -18.02 13.30
C TRP A 83 12.78 -18.65 12.80
N HIS A 84 11.64 -18.27 13.39
CA HIS A 84 10.37 -18.86 13.03
C HIS A 84 9.95 -18.38 11.63
N PRO A 85 9.60 -19.31 10.72
CA PRO A 85 9.37 -18.97 9.33
C PRO A 85 8.07 -18.18 9.11
N PHE A 86 7.12 -18.26 10.05
CA PHE A 86 5.87 -17.51 9.98
C PHE A 86 5.98 -16.17 10.70
N GLN A 87 5.46 -15.14 10.05
CA GLN A 87 5.27 -13.82 10.62
C GLN A 87 3.85 -13.69 11.19
N GLU A 88 3.72 -12.93 12.27
CA GLU A 88 2.45 -12.50 12.81
C GLU A 88 1.99 -11.22 12.12
N MET A 89 0.74 -11.24 11.68
CA MET A 89 0.06 -10.09 11.11
C MET A 89 -0.53 -9.23 12.22
N LYS A 90 -0.05 -7.99 12.35
CA LYS A 90 -0.59 -7.00 13.29
C LYS A 90 -1.18 -5.83 12.53
N TYR A 91 -2.31 -5.33 13.00
CA TYR A 91 -3.01 -4.23 12.36
C TYR A 91 -3.85 -3.44 13.38
N THR A 92 -4.13 -2.19 13.07
CA THR A 92 -5.00 -1.31 13.88
C THR A 92 -5.72 -0.34 12.93
N PRO A 93 -7.00 -0.03 13.15
CA PRO A 93 -7.87 -0.51 14.23
C PRO A 93 -8.26 -1.99 14.07
N SER A 94 -8.71 -2.62 15.17
CA SER A 94 -9.24 -3.99 15.15
C SER A 94 -10.45 -4.14 14.23
N ALA A 95 -11.15 -3.04 13.97
CA ALA A 95 -12.27 -2.94 13.04
C ALA A 95 -11.89 -3.24 11.57
N LEU A 96 -10.60 -3.23 11.22
CA LEU A 96 -10.12 -3.74 9.94
C LEU A 96 -10.29 -5.26 9.80
N SER A 97 -10.56 -5.99 10.89
CA SER A 97 -10.72 -7.44 10.82
C SER A 97 -11.82 -7.81 9.82
N ASN A 98 -11.54 -8.81 8.98
CA ASN A 98 -12.45 -9.31 7.94
C ASN A 98 -12.89 -8.29 6.88
N THR A 99 -12.17 -7.18 6.73
CA THR A 99 -12.41 -6.21 5.65
C THR A 99 -11.54 -6.49 4.42
N ASN A 100 -12.00 -6.03 3.26
CA ASN A 100 -11.15 -6.00 2.06
C ASN A 100 -10.02 -4.96 2.19
N TYR A 101 -10.18 -3.97 3.07
CA TYR A 101 -9.14 -3.01 3.39
C TYR A 101 -7.93 -3.69 4.05
N LYS A 102 -8.13 -4.55 5.05
CA LYS A 102 -7.03 -5.35 5.63
C LYS A 102 -6.32 -6.22 4.59
N ASN A 103 -7.06 -6.84 3.70
CA ASN A 103 -6.47 -7.64 2.62
C ASN A 103 -5.60 -6.77 1.70
N THR A 104 -6.05 -5.55 1.40
CA THR A 104 -5.27 -4.58 0.60
C THR A 104 -3.97 -4.19 1.30
N LEU A 105 -4.02 -3.90 2.60
CA LEU A 105 -2.83 -3.62 3.42
C LEU A 105 -1.83 -4.79 3.40
N LEU A 106 -2.34 -6.02 3.57
CA LEU A 106 -1.53 -7.24 3.50
C LEU A 106 -0.85 -7.39 2.14
N TYR A 107 -1.58 -7.26 1.04
CA TYR A 107 -1.01 -7.45 -0.30
C TYR A 107 0.00 -6.36 -0.66
N ALA A 108 -0.28 -5.10 -0.34
CA ALA A 108 0.66 -4.00 -0.55
C ALA A 108 1.96 -4.22 0.24
N GLY A 109 1.87 -4.63 1.51
CA GLY A 109 3.02 -4.97 2.34
C GLY A 109 3.81 -6.17 1.80
N TYR A 110 3.13 -7.22 1.35
CA TYR A 110 3.78 -8.39 0.74
C TYR A 110 4.51 -8.04 -0.56
N LEU A 111 3.90 -7.23 -1.43
CA LEU A 111 4.54 -6.75 -2.66
C LEU A 111 5.80 -5.97 -2.35
N LEU A 112 5.73 -4.99 -1.45
CA LEU A 112 6.89 -4.20 -1.05
C LEU A 112 8.00 -5.10 -0.50
N LYS A 113 7.65 -6.05 0.37
CA LYS A 113 8.61 -7.01 0.94
C LYS A 113 9.29 -7.83 -0.16
N MET A 114 8.53 -8.51 -1.01
CA MET A 114 9.10 -9.37 -2.06
C MET A 114 9.95 -8.59 -3.06
N ILE A 115 9.53 -7.38 -3.43
CA ILE A 115 10.28 -6.50 -4.34
C ILE A 115 11.59 -6.05 -3.67
N SER A 116 11.55 -5.65 -2.40
CA SER A 116 12.75 -5.20 -1.68
C SER A 116 13.80 -6.30 -1.47
N THR A 117 13.36 -7.56 -1.34
CA THR A 117 14.26 -8.69 -1.05
C THR A 117 14.65 -9.53 -2.27
N ASP A 118 14.15 -9.22 -3.47
CA ASP A 118 14.27 -10.07 -4.68
C ASP A 118 13.64 -11.47 -4.57
N ILE A 119 12.82 -11.75 -3.55
CA ILE A 119 12.31 -13.10 -3.28
C ILE A 119 10.79 -13.12 -3.30
N GLU A 120 10.22 -13.89 -4.23
CA GLU A 120 8.82 -14.28 -4.22
C GLU A 120 8.66 -15.58 -3.43
N VAL A 121 7.66 -15.61 -2.55
CA VAL A 121 7.28 -16.80 -1.76
C VAL A 121 5.95 -17.35 -2.26
N CYS A 122 5.93 -18.64 -2.60
CA CYS A 122 4.72 -19.38 -2.95
C CYS A 122 3.79 -19.46 -1.73
N SER A 123 2.48 -19.30 -1.93
CA SER A 123 1.50 -19.41 -0.83
C SER A 123 1.11 -20.84 -0.49
N LYS A 124 1.60 -21.84 -1.25
CA LYS A 124 1.29 -23.25 -1.02
C LYS A 124 2.50 -23.97 -0.43
N PRO A 125 2.31 -24.92 0.50
CA PRO A 125 3.40 -25.77 0.96
C PRO A 125 4.02 -26.50 -0.25
N PRO A 126 5.36 -26.62 -0.31
CA PRO A 126 6.34 -26.36 0.75
C PRO A 126 6.86 -24.89 0.80
N PHE A 127 6.08 -23.91 0.35
CA PHE A 127 6.39 -22.47 0.37
C PHE A 127 7.70 -22.15 -0.37
N GLN A 128 7.84 -22.71 -1.57
CA GLN A 128 9.00 -22.50 -2.42
C GLN A 128 9.27 -21.01 -2.63
N MET A 129 10.55 -20.69 -2.78
CA MET A 129 11.03 -19.34 -3.05
C MET A 129 11.61 -19.27 -4.46
N ARG A 130 11.41 -18.14 -5.15
CA ARG A 130 12.05 -17.85 -6.43
C ARG A 130 12.42 -16.38 -6.51
N GLN A 131 13.38 -16.06 -7.39
CA GLN A 131 13.64 -14.66 -7.72
C GLN A 131 12.40 -14.01 -8.35
N ILE A 132 12.08 -12.78 -7.94
CA ILE A 132 10.89 -12.08 -8.44
C ILE A 132 10.95 -11.84 -9.96
N SER A 133 12.17 -11.75 -10.53
CA SER A 133 12.43 -11.63 -11.98
C SER A 133 11.94 -12.85 -12.77
N ASN A 134 11.92 -14.03 -12.16
CA ASN A 134 11.38 -15.26 -12.74
C ASN A 134 9.86 -15.39 -12.54
N GLY A 135 9.24 -14.40 -11.89
CA GLY A 135 7.84 -14.44 -11.47
C GLY A 135 7.08 -13.15 -11.76
N PHE A 136 6.39 -12.64 -10.75
CA PHE A 136 5.39 -11.58 -10.94
C PHE A 136 5.96 -10.25 -11.50
N MET A 137 7.26 -10.01 -11.41
CA MET A 137 7.88 -8.81 -11.98
C MET A 137 7.84 -8.77 -13.51
N LYS A 138 7.65 -9.92 -14.17
CA LYS A 138 7.42 -9.97 -15.63
C LYS A 138 6.17 -9.21 -16.07
N ARG A 139 5.25 -8.92 -15.13
CA ARG A 139 4.08 -8.08 -15.36
C ARG A 139 4.45 -6.64 -15.71
N LEU A 140 5.57 -6.16 -15.18
CA LEU A 140 6.02 -4.80 -15.39
C LEU A 140 6.70 -4.64 -16.76
N PRO A 141 6.63 -3.47 -17.38
CA PRO A 141 7.42 -3.17 -18.55
C PRO A 141 8.90 -3.11 -18.18
N GLU A 142 9.78 -3.45 -19.12
CA GLU A 142 11.23 -3.60 -18.89
C GLU A 142 11.86 -2.35 -18.25
N TRP A 143 11.44 -1.14 -18.67
CA TRP A 143 11.95 0.09 -18.10
C TRP A 143 11.65 0.21 -16.60
N LEU A 144 10.51 -0.30 -16.14
CA LEU A 144 10.09 -0.23 -14.73
C LEU A 144 10.74 -1.36 -13.93
N GLN A 145 10.89 -2.57 -14.51
CA GLN A 145 11.73 -3.63 -13.93
C GLN A 145 13.15 -3.13 -13.67
N ASN A 146 13.72 -2.38 -14.63
CA ASN A 146 15.06 -1.82 -14.50
C ASN A 146 15.20 -0.74 -13.41
N LYS A 147 14.10 -0.04 -13.06
CA LYS A 147 14.08 0.92 -11.95
C LYS A 147 13.92 0.22 -10.61
N LEU A 148 13.13 -0.84 -10.56
CA LEU A 148 12.90 -1.65 -9.37
C LEU A 148 13.89 -2.80 -9.24
N LYS A 149 15.13 -2.61 -9.69
CA LYS A 149 16.16 -3.61 -9.44
C LYS A 149 16.25 -3.82 -7.92
N PRO A 150 16.28 -5.08 -7.48
CA PRO A 150 16.42 -5.38 -6.06
C PRO A 150 17.69 -4.77 -5.51
N ILE A 151 17.69 -4.56 -4.20
CA ILE A 151 18.82 -3.99 -3.48
C ILE A 151 19.96 -5.00 -3.57
N ASN A 152 20.88 -4.76 -4.51
CA ASN A 152 22.04 -5.62 -4.80
C ASN A 152 23.10 -5.49 -3.70
N ASN A 153 22.75 -5.84 -2.47
CA ASN A 153 23.72 -6.04 -1.43
C ASN A 153 24.13 -7.51 -1.50
N LYS A 154 25.37 -7.77 -1.92
CA LYS A 154 26.08 -8.98 -1.46
C LYS A 154 25.91 -8.97 0.06
N LEU A 155 24.98 -9.79 0.55
CA LEU A 155 24.48 -9.83 1.93
C LEU A 155 25.61 -9.56 2.93
N LYS A 156 25.82 -8.30 3.29
CA LYS A 156 26.44 -7.99 4.57
C LYS A 156 25.33 -8.34 5.55
N LEU A 157 25.47 -9.50 6.20
CA LEU A 157 24.51 -10.05 7.15
C LEU A 157 24.10 -9.06 8.26
N ASP A 158 24.85 -7.96 8.41
CA ASP A 158 24.72 -7.00 9.50
C ASP A 158 23.79 -5.80 9.21
N ASN A 159 23.32 -5.61 7.97
CA ASN A 159 22.47 -4.45 7.63
C ASN A 159 21.01 -4.87 7.40
N LEU A 160 20.22 -4.91 8.49
CA LEU A 160 18.79 -5.16 8.43
C LEU A 160 18.05 -3.83 8.22
N HIS A 161 17.18 -3.76 7.21
CA HIS A 161 16.33 -2.58 6.98
C HIS A 161 14.85 -2.92 7.07
N ARG A 162 14.07 -2.00 7.62
CA ARG A 162 12.60 -2.04 7.59
C ARG A 162 12.09 -1.11 6.52
N PHE A 163 11.27 -1.64 5.62
CA PHE A 163 10.53 -0.85 4.63
C PHE A 163 9.05 -0.76 4.99
N TRP A 164 8.42 0.39 4.75
CA TRP A 164 6.97 0.56 4.89
C TRP A 164 6.42 1.58 3.90
N ILE A 165 5.11 1.51 3.66
CA ILE A 165 4.37 2.50 2.87
C ILE A 165 3.69 3.45 3.84
N GLU A 166 3.86 4.74 3.63
CA GLU A 166 3.20 5.80 4.39
C GLU A 166 2.46 6.73 3.44
N ALA A 167 1.20 7.01 3.75
CA ALA A 167 0.42 8.00 3.02
C ALA A 167 0.63 9.39 3.61
N GLN A 168 0.79 10.39 2.74
CA GLN A 168 0.76 11.77 3.17
C GLN A 168 -0.65 12.17 3.61
N LYS A 169 -0.71 13.14 4.54
CA LYS A 169 -1.95 13.80 4.91
C LYS A 169 -2.71 14.29 3.67
N ILE A 170 -3.97 13.89 3.57
CA ILE A 170 -4.88 14.29 2.50
C ILE A 170 -5.10 15.79 2.57
N THR A 171 -4.80 16.50 1.49
CA THR A 171 -5.16 17.91 1.33
C THR A 171 -6.56 18.01 0.75
N TYR A 172 -7.33 19.02 1.14
CA TYR A 172 -8.63 19.27 0.54
C TYR A 172 -8.84 20.75 0.28
N GLN A 173 -9.68 21.07 -0.69
CA GLN A 173 -10.13 22.42 -1.00
C GLN A 173 -11.65 22.47 -0.82
N ALA A 174 -12.12 23.39 0.03
CA ALA A 174 -13.53 23.67 0.14
C ALA A 174 -13.91 24.63 -0.99
N ASP A 175 -14.78 24.20 -1.89
CA ASP A 175 -15.43 25.12 -2.81
C ASP A 175 -16.58 25.81 -2.07
N SER A 176 -16.25 26.95 -1.49
CA SER A 176 -17.22 27.86 -0.89
C SER A 176 -17.81 28.81 -1.93
N ASN A 177 -17.69 28.54 -3.24
CA ASN A 177 -18.51 29.23 -4.23
C ASN A 177 -19.96 28.88 -3.93
N LYS A 178 -20.53 29.69 -3.05
CA LYS A 178 -21.93 29.98 -2.93
C LYS A 178 -22.40 30.33 -4.34
N ASN A 179 -22.78 29.34 -5.13
CA ASN A 179 -24.01 29.49 -5.89
C ASN A 179 -24.99 29.94 -4.81
N ARG A 180 -25.32 31.25 -4.80
CA ARG A 180 -26.04 31.92 -3.70
C ARG A 180 -27.46 31.34 -3.45
N HIS A 181 -27.78 30.24 -4.13
CA HIS A 181 -29.02 29.50 -4.11
C HIS A 181 -28.88 28.00 -3.78
N SER A 182 -27.66 27.45 -3.61
CA SER A 182 -27.48 26.04 -3.20
C SER A 182 -26.86 25.95 -1.82
N ASN A 183 -27.59 25.36 -0.87
CA ASN A 183 -27.11 25.03 0.47
C ASN A 183 -26.18 23.80 0.50
N ILE A 184 -25.35 23.64 -0.54
CA ILE A 184 -24.43 22.51 -0.71
C ILE A 184 -23.00 23.02 -0.57
N LEU A 185 -22.25 22.44 0.36
CA LEU A 185 -20.82 22.66 0.53
C LEU A 185 -20.06 21.51 -0.11
N THR A 186 -19.09 21.80 -0.97
CA THR A 186 -18.29 20.77 -1.64
C THR A 186 -16.85 20.80 -1.14
N TYR A 187 -16.32 19.65 -0.74
CA TYR A 187 -14.91 19.45 -0.43
C TYR A 187 -14.28 18.57 -1.49
N TYR A 188 -13.33 19.11 -2.24
CA TYR A 188 -12.53 18.38 -3.20
C TYR A 188 -11.27 17.85 -2.53
N LEU A 189 -11.05 16.55 -2.58
CA LEU A 189 -9.83 15.91 -2.08
C LEU A 189 -8.73 16.03 -3.15
N GLY A 190 -7.53 16.40 -2.69
CA GLY A 190 -6.33 16.37 -3.50
C GLY A 190 -5.73 14.97 -3.58
N ASP A 191 -4.82 14.77 -4.53
CA ASP A 191 -4.18 13.48 -4.71
C ASP A 191 -3.36 13.06 -3.48
N VAL A 192 -3.61 11.84 -3.01
CA VAL A 192 -2.86 11.25 -1.90
C VAL A 192 -1.50 10.77 -2.41
N LYS A 193 -0.43 11.30 -1.83
CA LYS A 193 0.93 10.86 -2.13
C LYS A 193 1.32 9.71 -1.22
N MET A 194 1.80 8.62 -1.83
CA MET A 194 2.28 7.44 -1.14
C MET A 194 3.80 7.41 -1.15
N TYR A 195 4.40 7.21 0.01
CA TYR A 195 5.84 7.20 0.22
C TYR A 195 6.28 5.82 0.69
N VAL A 196 7.29 5.26 0.04
CA VAL A 196 8.03 4.13 0.60
C VAL A 196 9.15 4.70 1.45
N LYS A 197 9.18 4.29 2.71
CA LYS A 197 10.22 4.65 3.66
C LYS A 197 11.09 3.46 4.00
N THR A 198 12.30 3.74 4.46
CA THR A 198 13.27 2.77 4.97
C THR A 198 13.86 3.27 6.29
N GLN A 199 14.31 2.35 7.12
CA GLN A 199 15.05 2.62 8.36
C GLN A 199 16.04 1.47 8.61
N LEU A 200 17.29 1.80 8.95
CA LEU A 200 18.25 0.81 9.44
C LEU A 200 17.80 0.28 10.80
N MET A 201 17.87 -1.03 10.96
CA MET A 201 17.48 -1.73 12.17
C MET A 201 18.72 -2.34 12.83
N GLN A 202 18.77 -2.28 14.16
CA GLN A 202 19.84 -2.83 14.98
C GLN A 202 19.27 -3.72 16.09
N TYR A 203 20.10 -4.62 16.61
CA TYR A 203 19.76 -5.37 17.80
C TYR A 203 20.04 -4.54 19.05
N ASP A 204 19.06 -4.44 19.93
CA ASP A 204 19.28 -3.92 21.29
C ASP A 204 20.06 -4.93 22.16
N GLU A 205 20.42 -4.54 23.38
CA GLU A 205 21.14 -5.41 24.34
C GLU A 205 20.36 -6.68 24.72
N LYS A 206 19.04 -6.68 24.52
CA LYS A 206 18.14 -7.83 24.75
C LYS A 206 17.93 -8.64 23.46
N GLY A 207 18.54 -8.22 22.35
CA GLY A 207 18.43 -8.77 21.02
C GLY A 207 17.08 -8.52 20.33
N HIS A 208 16.29 -7.54 20.75
CA HIS A 208 15.16 -7.07 19.96
C HIS A 208 15.65 -6.24 18.78
N VAL A 209 14.97 -6.38 17.65
CA VAL A 209 15.22 -5.54 16.48
C VAL A 209 14.54 -4.19 16.70
N ILE A 210 15.33 -3.14 16.89
CA ILE A 210 14.87 -1.75 17.06
C ILE A 210 15.39 -0.89 15.90
N GLY A 211 14.67 0.18 15.58
CA GLY A 211 15.17 1.16 14.62
C GLY A 211 16.43 1.82 15.17
N ASP A 212 17.44 1.99 14.35
CA ASP A 212 18.58 2.80 14.72
C ASP A 212 18.13 4.25 14.87
N THR A 213 18.38 4.81 16.05
CA THR A 213 17.97 6.18 16.43
C THR A 213 19.02 7.21 16.06
N ASN A 214 20.24 6.77 15.77
CA ASN A 214 21.32 7.59 15.22
C ASN A 214 21.28 7.61 13.69
N ASP A 215 20.40 6.80 13.09
CA ASP A 215 20.21 6.74 11.66
C ASP A 215 19.51 8.02 11.18
N GLN A 216 20.30 8.91 10.57
CA GLN A 216 19.80 10.10 9.89
C GLN A 216 19.23 9.76 8.50
N SER A 217 19.23 8.49 8.08
CA SER A 217 18.59 8.06 6.83
C SER A 217 17.08 7.92 6.96
N ASN A 218 16.39 9.00 7.31
CA ASN A 218 14.99 9.06 6.94
C ASN A 218 14.92 9.16 5.41
N SER A 219 14.29 8.19 4.76
CA SER A 219 14.08 8.09 3.29
C SER A 219 13.70 9.36 2.50
N ASN A 220 13.30 10.45 3.18
CA ASN A 220 13.02 11.75 2.57
C ASN A 220 14.21 12.73 2.61
N ASP A 221 15.28 12.39 3.32
CA ASP A 221 16.50 13.17 3.38
C ASP A 221 17.31 12.90 2.12
N LEU A 222 17.48 13.93 1.30
CA LEU A 222 18.25 13.91 0.04
C LEU A 222 19.73 13.59 0.24
N VAL A 223 20.18 13.40 1.50
CA VAL A 223 21.57 13.19 1.89
C VAL A 223 21.91 11.71 1.99
N ASP A 224 20.95 10.81 2.25
CA ASP A 224 21.25 9.38 2.31
C ASP A 224 21.32 8.76 0.90
N ASP A 225 22.51 8.30 0.50
CA ASP A 225 22.75 7.63 -0.78
C ASP A 225 22.86 6.09 -0.66
N SER A 226 22.33 5.52 0.43
CA SER A 226 22.23 4.07 0.59
C SER A 226 21.42 3.42 -0.54
N PRO A 227 21.76 2.17 -0.94
CA PRO A 227 20.94 1.39 -1.88
C PRO A 227 19.47 1.27 -1.44
N GLU A 228 19.23 1.15 -0.13
CA GLU A 228 17.92 1.06 0.50
C GLU A 228 17.12 2.36 0.33
N ALA A 229 17.73 3.53 0.57
CA ALA A 229 17.06 4.80 0.34
C ALA A 229 16.89 5.10 -1.15
N HIS A 230 17.82 4.69 -2.01
CA HIS A 230 17.64 4.77 -3.46
C HIS A 230 16.44 3.93 -3.92
N PHE A 231 16.29 2.71 -3.40
CA PHE A 231 15.13 1.87 -3.65
C PHE A 231 13.83 2.55 -3.17
N ALA A 232 13.80 3.03 -1.93
CA ALA A 232 12.63 3.68 -1.34
C ALA A 232 12.20 4.93 -2.13
N ARG A 233 13.14 5.80 -2.51
CA ARG A 233 12.89 6.97 -3.36
C ARG A 233 12.41 6.58 -4.76
N THR A 234 13.00 5.56 -5.36
CA THR A 234 12.63 5.09 -6.70
C THR A 234 11.23 4.49 -6.69
N PHE A 235 10.91 3.65 -5.71
CA PHE A 235 9.57 3.09 -5.55
C PHE A 235 8.54 4.20 -5.32
N THR A 236 8.84 5.16 -4.44
CA THR A 236 8.00 6.35 -4.20
C THR A 236 7.73 7.13 -5.50
N LYS A 237 8.79 7.44 -6.25
CA LYS A 237 8.70 8.21 -7.50
C LYS A 237 7.82 7.53 -8.55
N TYR A 238 7.86 6.21 -8.62
CA TYR A 238 7.13 5.42 -9.61
C TYR A 238 5.90 4.71 -9.04
N TYR A 239 5.45 5.07 -7.82
CA TYR A 239 4.42 4.33 -7.08
C TYR A 239 3.14 4.14 -7.91
N ASP A 240 2.64 5.22 -8.53
CA ASP A 240 1.42 5.16 -9.32
C ASP A 240 1.60 4.31 -10.60
N GLN A 241 2.75 4.40 -11.27
CA GLN A 241 3.06 3.59 -12.44
C GLN A 241 3.21 2.10 -12.11
N ILE A 242 3.78 1.78 -10.94
CA ILE A 242 3.85 0.41 -10.41
C ILE A 242 2.44 -0.09 -10.10
N GLY A 243 1.61 0.78 -9.52
CA GLY A 243 0.23 0.52 -9.18
C GLY A 243 -0.68 0.19 -10.38
N LEU A 244 -0.35 0.65 -11.60
CA LEU A 244 -1.06 0.25 -12.82
C LEU A 244 -0.97 -1.26 -13.09
N TYR A 245 0.09 -1.91 -12.60
CA TYR A 245 0.31 -3.34 -12.74
C TYR A 245 0.00 -4.09 -11.44
N PHE A 246 0.11 -3.43 -10.29
CA PHE A 246 -0.29 -3.95 -8.98
C PHE A 246 -1.39 -3.08 -8.38
N PRO A 247 -2.66 -3.29 -8.79
CA PRO A 247 -3.77 -2.39 -8.45
C PRO A 247 -4.03 -2.30 -6.94
N GLU A 248 -3.52 -3.24 -6.14
CA GLU A 248 -3.54 -3.19 -4.68
C GLU A 248 -2.85 -1.92 -4.13
N LEU A 249 -1.82 -1.40 -4.81
CA LEU A 249 -1.13 -0.17 -4.42
C LEU A 249 -1.98 1.07 -4.66
N LEU A 250 -2.67 1.14 -5.80
CA LEU A 250 -3.59 2.26 -6.11
C LEU A 250 -4.86 2.16 -5.28
N ARG A 251 -5.37 0.95 -5.07
CA ARG A 251 -6.49 0.70 -4.17
C ARG A 251 -6.18 1.18 -2.75
N LEU A 252 -4.99 0.90 -2.22
CA LEU A 252 -4.57 1.38 -0.90
C LEU A 252 -4.69 2.92 -0.81
N LYS A 253 -4.24 3.63 -1.85
CA LYS A 253 -4.31 5.09 -1.97
C LYS A 253 -5.75 5.62 -1.97
N GLU A 254 -6.68 4.95 -2.64
CA GLU A 254 -8.09 5.36 -2.68
C GLU A 254 -8.85 5.01 -1.40
N LEU A 255 -8.60 3.85 -0.79
CA LEU A 255 -9.26 3.45 0.47
C LEU A 255 -8.92 4.38 1.64
N LEU A 256 -7.75 5.01 1.63
CA LEU A 256 -7.35 6.00 2.63
C LEU A 256 -8.15 7.31 2.57
N GLN A 257 -8.85 7.57 1.46
CA GLN A 257 -9.64 8.78 1.24
C GLN A 257 -11.12 8.61 1.62
N LEU A 258 -11.54 7.39 1.94
CA LEU A 258 -12.89 7.06 2.42
C LEU A 258 -13.00 7.36 3.91
#